data_AF-A0A2N5M5P6-F1
#
_entry.id   AF-A0A2N5M5P6-F1
#
_cell.length_a   1.000
_cell.length_b   1.000
_cell.length_c   1.000
_cell.angle_alpha   90.00
_cell.angle_beta   90.00
_cell.angle_gamma   90.00
#
_symmetry.space_group_name_H-M   'P 1'
#
loop_
_entity.id
_entity.type
_entity.pdbx_description
1 polymer ?
#
loop_
_entity_poly.entity_id
_entity_poly.type
_entity_poly.pdbx_seq_one_letter_code
_entity_poly.pdbx_strand_id
1 'polypeptide(L)'
;MLHKLVSAPINLVIKIGEKVKEEADKELYDLPTIQQKLIQLQMMYELDEIPEEAYKAKEEELLIRYETAKRLEIEQWEQMTKKKEG
;
A
#
# COMPACT_ATOMS: atom_id res chain seq x y z
N MET A 1 -20.19 -37.00 -17.63
CA MET A 1 -20.19 -35.61 -17.13
C MET A 1 -19.30 -35.49 -15.89
N LEU A 2 -17.97 -35.47 -16.06
CA LEU A 2 -16.99 -35.50 -14.94
C LEU A 2 -15.79 -34.54 -15.17
N HIS A 3 -16.01 -33.40 -15.82
CA HIS A 3 -14.94 -32.43 -16.11
C HIS A 3 -15.08 -31.09 -15.37
N LYS A 4 -15.68 -31.08 -14.17
CA LYS A 4 -15.84 -29.84 -13.39
C LYS A 4 -15.56 -29.95 -11.88
N LEU A 5 -14.75 -30.92 -11.44
CA LEU A 5 -14.47 -31.08 -10.00
C LEU A 5 -12.98 -31.01 -9.61
N VAL A 6 -12.09 -30.53 -10.48
CA VAL A 6 -10.65 -30.51 -10.19
C VAL A 6 -10.05 -29.09 -10.16
N SER A 7 -10.81 -28.05 -10.53
CA SER A 7 -10.34 -26.65 -10.45
C SER A 7 -10.74 -25.90 -9.16
N ALA A 8 -11.49 -26.55 -8.25
CA ALA A 8 -11.99 -25.94 -7.03
C ALA A 8 -10.89 -25.47 -6.03
N PRO A 9 -9.78 -26.19 -5.80
CA PRO A 9 -8.79 -25.74 -4.82
C PRO A 9 -7.92 -24.59 -5.36
N ILE A 10 -7.73 -24.49 -6.68
CA ILE A 10 -6.87 -23.45 -7.29
C ILE A 10 -7.56 -22.08 -7.24
N ASN A 11 -8.88 -22.02 -7.51
CA ASN A 11 -9.63 -20.76 -7.43
C ASN A 11 -9.78 -20.21 -6.00
N LEU A 12 -9.66 -21.06 -4.97
CA LEU A 12 -9.74 -20.64 -3.57
C LEU A 12 -8.41 -20.02 -3.10
N VAL A 13 -7.27 -20.57 -3.53
CA VAL A 13 -5.94 -20.01 -3.25
C VAL A 13 -5.73 -18.67 -3.97
N ILE A 14 -6.19 -18.55 -5.22
CA ILE A 14 -6.15 -17.27 -5.95
C ILE A 14 -6.92 -16.19 -5.19
N LYS A 15 -8.13 -16.48 -4.69
CA LYS A 15 -8.93 -15.51 -3.92
C LYS A 15 -8.31 -15.08 -2.59
N ILE A 16 -7.59 -15.98 -1.90
CA ILE A 16 -6.86 -15.63 -0.67
C ILE A 16 -5.62 -14.81 -1.02
N GLY A 17 -4.91 -15.15 -2.09
CA GLY A 17 -3.81 -14.34 -2.62
C GLY A 17 -4.25 -12.95 -3.08
N GLU A 18 -5.42 -12.84 -3.71
CA GLU A 18 -6.03 -11.56 -4.13
C GLU A 18 -6.40 -10.71 -2.91
N LYS A 19 -7.00 -11.29 -1.87
CA LYS A 19 -7.33 -10.57 -0.63
C LYS A 19 -6.10 -10.15 0.18
N VAL A 20 -5.09 -11.03 0.30
CA VAL A 20 -3.83 -10.69 0.96
C VAL A 20 -3.09 -9.60 0.18
N LYS A 21 -3.16 -9.61 -1.16
CA LYS A 21 -2.63 -8.54 -1.99
C LYS A 21 -3.41 -7.23 -1.81
N GLU A 22 -4.74 -7.26 -1.73
CA GLU A 22 -5.56 -6.06 -1.45
C GLU A 22 -5.30 -5.49 -0.04
N GLU A 23 -5.17 -6.32 0.99
CA GLU A 23 -4.84 -5.88 2.35
C GLU A 23 -3.38 -5.40 2.45
N ALA A 24 -2.44 -6.05 1.78
CA ALA A 24 -1.03 -5.62 1.73
C ALA A 24 -0.84 -4.35 0.90
N ASP A 25 -1.54 -4.19 -0.22
CA ASP A 25 -1.54 -2.97 -1.02
C ASP A 25 -2.21 -1.82 -0.24
N LYS A 26 -3.27 -2.09 0.53
CA LYS A 26 -3.81 -1.13 1.50
C LYS A 26 -2.79 -0.76 2.56
N GLU A 27 -2.13 -1.71 3.21
CA GLU A 27 -1.19 -1.39 4.30
C GLU A 27 0.10 -0.70 3.81
N LEU A 28 0.50 -0.97 2.55
CA LEU A 28 1.69 -0.40 1.92
C LEU A 28 1.45 0.93 1.21
N TYR A 29 0.23 1.21 0.74
CA TYR A 29 -0.12 2.43 -0.01
C TYR A 29 -1.27 3.24 0.62
N ASP A 30 -1.73 2.93 1.83
CA ASP A 30 -2.63 3.79 2.59
C ASP A 30 -1.88 5.04 3.03
N LEU A 31 -2.18 6.16 2.36
CA LEU A 31 -1.60 7.47 2.64
C LEU A 31 -1.67 7.84 4.14
N PRO A 32 -2.82 7.71 4.84
CA PRO A 32 -2.91 7.92 6.28
C PRO A 32 -1.90 7.09 7.09
N THR A 33 -1.75 5.80 6.79
CA THR A 33 -0.79 4.92 7.48
C THR A 33 0.65 5.38 7.27
N ILE A 34 1.02 5.75 6.03
CA ILE A 34 2.37 6.24 5.74
C ILE A 34 2.63 7.57 6.48
N GLN A 35 1.66 8.47 6.49
CA GLN A 35 1.73 9.73 7.23
C GLN A 35 1.90 9.50 8.74
N GLN A 36 1.15 8.57 9.33
CA GLN A 36 1.31 8.21 10.74
C GLN A 36 2.71 7.66 11.04
N LYS A 37 3.26 6.81 10.16
CA LYS A 37 4.62 6.28 10.31
C LYS A 37 5.67 7.39 10.24
N LEU A 38 5.51 8.36 9.35
CA LEU A 38 6.39 9.53 9.27
C LEU A 38 6.35 10.37 10.56
N ILE A 39 5.15 10.63 11.10
CA ILE A 39 4.98 11.37 12.37
C ILE A 39 5.65 10.62 13.53
N GLN A 40 5.42 9.31 13.64
CA GLN A 40 6.05 8.49 14.68
C GLN A 40 7.57 8.49 14.56
N LEU A 41 8.09 8.35 13.34
CA LEU A 41 9.52 8.38 13.07
C LEU A 41 10.15 9.72 13.50
N GLN A 42 9.50 10.84 13.19
CA GLN A 42 9.92 12.17 13.62
C GLN A 42 9.93 12.30 15.15
N MET A 43 8.88 11.82 15.82
CA MET A 43 8.84 11.83 17.29
C MET A 43 9.97 11.01 17.91
N MET A 44 10.27 9.81 17.38
CA MET A 44 11.35 8.98 17.87
C MET A 44 12.71 9.68 17.72
N TYR A 45 12.92 10.40 16.62
CA TYR A 45 14.13 11.18 16.43
C TYR A 45 14.20 12.38 17.37
N GLU A 46 13.10 13.14 17.53
CA GLU A 46 13.02 14.30 18.44
C GLU A 46 13.22 13.92 19.92
N LEU A 47 12.90 12.69 20.29
CA LEU A 47 13.10 12.13 21.62
C LEU A 47 14.47 11.44 21.80
N ASP A 48 15.37 11.57 20.83
CA ASP A 48 16.69 10.91 20.79
C ASP A 48 16.63 9.37 20.91
N GLU A 49 15.50 8.74 20.55
CA GLU A 49 15.33 7.28 20.60
C GLU A 49 16.05 6.58 19.43
N ILE A 50 16.29 7.30 18.35
CA ILE A 50 17.02 6.82 17.16
C ILE A 50 18.05 7.85 16.69
N PRO A 51 19.20 7.42 16.13
CA PRO A 51 20.19 8.32 15.56
C PRO A 51 19.70 8.93 14.24
N GLU A 52 20.26 10.09 13.88
CA GLU A 52 19.90 10.84 12.66
C GLU A 52 20.03 10.01 11.38
N GLU A 53 21.07 9.17 11.27
CA GLU A 53 21.27 8.31 10.10
C GLU A 53 20.15 7.28 9.94
N ALA A 54 19.68 6.71 11.06
CA ALA A 54 18.57 5.76 11.05
C ALA A 54 17.23 6.44 10.77
N TYR A 55 17.05 7.67 11.27
CA TYR A 55 15.90 8.52 10.94
C TYR A 55 15.86 8.78 9.43
N LYS A 56 16.92 9.35 8.86
CA LYS A 56 16.98 9.74 7.44
C LYS A 56 16.75 8.57 6.48
N ALA A 57 17.39 7.42 6.75
CA ALA A 57 17.22 6.23 5.91
C ALA A 57 15.76 5.74 5.89
N LYS A 58 15.07 5.76 7.03
CA LYS A 58 13.66 5.35 7.11
C LYS A 58 12.71 6.42 6.57
N GLU A 59 13.03 7.69 6.77
CA GLU A 59 12.24 8.81 6.25
C GLU A 59 12.20 8.76 4.73
N GLU A 60 13.36 8.59 4.08
CA GLU A 60 13.46 8.46 2.62
C GLU A 60 12.62 7.29 2.09
N GLU A 61 12.70 6.14 2.74
CA GLU A 61 11.90 4.96 2.38
C GLU A 61 10.39 5.25 2.46
N LEU A 62 9.93 5.89 3.54
CA LEU A 62 8.52 6.23 3.74
C LEU A 62 8.04 7.29 2.75
N LEU A 63 8.88 8.28 2.41
CA LEU A 63 8.56 9.32 1.43
C LEU A 63 8.40 8.75 0.02
N ILE A 64 9.28 7.84 -0.40
CA ILE A 64 9.16 7.16 -1.72
C ILE A 64 7.84 6.39 -1.81
N ARG A 65 7.43 5.72 -0.73
CA ARG A 65 6.14 5.02 -0.65
C ARG A 65 4.98 6.00 -0.72
N TYR A 66 5.07 7.12 0.01
CA TYR A 66 4.06 8.18 0.00
C TYR A 66 3.82 8.76 -1.40
N GLU A 67 4.90 9.10 -2.10
CA GLU A 67 4.84 9.63 -3.47
C GLU A 67 4.18 8.63 -4.42
N THR A 68 4.55 7.35 -4.31
CA THR A 68 3.96 6.29 -5.13
C THR A 68 2.47 6.13 -4.85
N ALA A 69 2.08 6.07 -3.57
CA ALA A 69 0.68 6.02 -3.17
C ALA A 69 -0.12 7.21 -3.70
N LYS A 70 0.45 8.43 -3.61
CA LYS A 70 -0.21 9.66 -4.04
C LYS A 70 -0.41 9.70 -5.55
N ARG A 71 0.60 9.26 -6.32
CA ARG A 71 0.49 9.15 -7.78
C ARG A 71 -0.61 8.18 -8.19
N LEU A 72 -0.66 7.00 -7.56
CA LEU A 72 -1.70 6.00 -7.83
C LEU A 72 -3.09 6.51 -7.50
N GLU A 73 -3.26 7.24 -6.40
CA GLU A 73 -4.53 7.90 -6.06
C GLU A 73 -4.95 8.85 -7.18
N ILE A 74 -4.07 9.76 -7.62
CA ILE A 74 -4.37 10.72 -8.68
C ILE A 74 -4.75 10.01 -10.00
N GLU A 75 -3.97 9.02 -10.41
CA GLU A 75 -4.24 8.25 -11.64
C GLU A 75 -5.60 7.53 -11.59
N GLN A 76 -5.97 6.97 -10.44
CA GLN A 76 -7.29 6.35 -10.25
C GLN A 76 -8.42 7.38 -10.33
N TRP A 77 -8.24 8.54 -9.71
CA TRP A 77 -9.21 9.64 -9.78
C TRP A 77 -9.40 10.13 -11.22
N GLU A 78 -8.32 10.30 -11.98
CA GLU A 78 -8.37 10.70 -13.40
C GLU A 78 -9.09 9.68 -14.28
N GLN A 79 -8.90 8.38 -14.03
CA GLN A 79 -9.62 7.33 -14.76
C GLN A 79 -11.12 7.35 -14.45
N MET A 80 -11.48 7.60 -13.19
CA MET A 80 -12.86 7.68 -12.72
C MET A 80 -13.59 8.89 -13.30
N THR A 81 -12.93 10.04 -13.47
CA THR A 81 -13.52 11.22 -14.10
C THR A 81 -13.70 11.01 -15.61
N LYS A 82 -12.69 10.49 -16.32
CA LYS A 82 -12.76 10.20 -17.76
C LYS A 82 -13.87 9.20 -18.11
N LYS A 83 -14.12 8.19 -17.27
CA LYS A 83 -15.18 7.19 -17.49
C LYS A 83 -16.60 7.73 -17.29
N LYS A 84 -16.78 8.83 -16.55
CA LYS A 84 -18.10 9.45 -16.33
C LYS A 84 -18.52 10.41 -17.46
N GLU A 85 -17.58 10.84 -18.29
CA GLU A 85 -17.79 11.79 -19.39
C GLU A 85 -18.01 11.10 -20.76
N GLY A 86 -17.88 9.77 -20.83
CA GLY A 86 -18.03 8.96 -22.04
C GLY A 86 -19.29 8.11 -22.10
#